data_AF-A0A6J0BGL1-F1
#
_entry.id   AF-A0A6J0BGL1-F1
#
_cell.length_a   1.000
_cell.length_b   1.000
_cell.length_c   1.000
_cell.angle_alpha   90.00
_cell.angle_beta   90.00
_cell.angle_gamma   90.00
#
_symmetry.space_group_name_H-M   'P 1'
#
loop_
_entity.id
_entity.type
_entity.pdbx_description
1 polymer ?
#
loop_
_entity_poly.entity_id
_entity_poly.type
_entity_poly.pdbx_seq_one_letter_code
_entity_poly.pdbx_strand_id
1 'polypeptide(L)'
;MSKLSYGLVIMIFFVAKSMADDGMAEMVQMLHDTCVAETGVAEDLIVQARTGNFPDDPKLKCYMLCLLEQISGIDDGNIDVETIVAVLPEHVVGDAEPVVRSCGTVKGSDDCDTAFQTNKCWYNGLPDITESEIIIVNIVWYRNGDKMSTLIYGLVIAIFLFGKSMAMSDEMQEMAQMLHNTCVAETGVAEDLIIKCRSGDFTDDPKLKCYMLCLLNQISAFDDGEIDVDTLVAMLPEEILGKAEPVLRSCGTIKGTDDCDSVYQTNKCYYDKSPLQMCTF
;
A
#
# COMPACT_ATOMS: atom_id res chain seq x y z
N MET A 1 21.15 -19.02 -8.71
CA MET A 1 19.72 -19.16 -9.06
C MET A 1 19.09 -20.08 -8.04
N SER A 2 18.59 -19.51 -6.95
CA SER A 2 17.92 -20.22 -5.86
C SER A 2 16.96 -19.21 -5.23
N LYS A 3 15.65 -19.46 -5.35
CA LYS A 3 14.59 -18.64 -4.79
C LYS A 3 14.71 -18.68 -3.26
N LEU A 4 15.05 -17.54 -2.66
CA LEU A 4 15.23 -17.39 -1.22
C LEU A 4 13.87 -17.47 -0.51
N SER A 5 13.83 -18.34 0.48
CA SER A 5 12.64 -18.93 1.06
C SER A 5 12.39 -18.45 2.49
N TYR A 6 11.12 -18.29 2.86
CA TYR A 6 10.57 -18.36 4.23
C TYR A 6 10.75 -17.18 5.21
N GLY A 7 11.16 -15.98 4.78
CA GLY A 7 11.23 -14.80 5.68
C GLY A 7 10.12 -13.75 5.52
N LEU A 8 9.54 -13.63 4.32
CA LEU A 8 8.70 -12.47 3.94
C LEU A 8 7.22 -12.63 4.34
N VAL A 9 6.76 -13.87 4.50
CA VAL A 9 5.34 -14.20 4.57
C VAL A 9 4.69 -13.83 5.91
N ILE A 10 5.47 -13.84 7.00
CA ILE A 10 4.99 -13.45 8.33
C ILE A 10 4.80 -11.92 8.42
N MET A 11 5.56 -11.14 7.63
CA MET A 11 5.46 -9.66 7.61
C MET A 11 4.21 -9.17 6.88
N ILE A 12 3.82 -9.82 5.77
CA ILE A 12 2.66 -9.43 4.96
C ILE A 12 1.34 -9.61 5.73
N PHE A 13 1.23 -10.68 6.52
CA PHE A 13 0.04 -10.91 7.36
C PHE A 13 -0.12 -9.88 8.49
N PHE A 14 0.96 -9.26 8.96
CA PHE A 14 0.90 -8.23 10.00
C PHE A 14 0.56 -6.84 9.43
N VAL A 15 1.10 -6.48 8.26
CA VAL A 15 0.82 -5.18 7.60
C VAL A 15 -0.62 -5.10 7.10
N ALA A 16 -1.15 -6.19 6.53
CA ALA A 16 -2.54 -6.22 6.06
C ALA A 16 -3.57 -6.07 7.19
N LYS A 17 -3.23 -6.50 8.42
CA LYS A 17 -4.11 -6.33 9.59
C LYS A 17 -4.11 -4.91 10.16
N SER A 18 -3.05 -4.14 9.92
CA SER A 18 -2.91 -2.76 10.41
C SER A 18 -3.49 -1.68 9.48
N MET A 19 -3.98 -2.07 8.29
CA MET A 19 -4.50 -1.14 7.26
C MET A 19 -5.98 -1.36 6.92
N ALA A 20 -6.63 -2.36 7.51
CA ALA A 20 -8.07 -2.52 7.45
C ALA A 20 -8.70 -1.77 8.63
N ASP A 21 -9.80 -1.03 8.42
CA ASP A 21 -10.60 -0.58 9.56
C ASP A 21 -11.02 -1.79 10.38
N ASP A 22 -11.19 -1.62 11.69
CA ASP A 22 -11.47 -2.72 12.61
C ASP A 22 -12.67 -3.59 12.16
N GLY A 23 -13.64 -2.99 11.45
CA GLY A 23 -14.80 -3.68 10.90
C GLY A 23 -14.48 -4.58 9.71
N MET A 24 -13.71 -4.10 8.73
CA MET A 24 -13.25 -4.92 7.60
C MET A 24 -12.33 -6.06 8.05
N ALA A 25 -11.47 -5.82 9.04
CA ALA A 25 -10.60 -6.85 9.61
C ALA A 25 -11.41 -7.98 10.28
N GLU A 26 -12.46 -7.63 11.03
CA GLU A 26 -13.37 -8.61 11.65
C GLU A 26 -14.15 -9.41 10.61
N MET A 27 -14.66 -8.75 9.56
CA MET A 27 -15.38 -9.42 8.46
C MET A 27 -14.48 -10.41 7.73
N VAL A 28 -13.27 -10.00 7.34
CA VAL A 28 -12.30 -10.89 6.66
C VAL A 28 -11.90 -12.07 7.54
N GLN A 29 -11.71 -11.85 8.85
CA GLN A 29 -11.39 -12.92 9.78
C GLN A 29 -12.56 -13.91 9.92
N MET A 30 -13.80 -13.42 10.02
CA MET A 30 -15.00 -14.26 10.10
C MET A 30 -15.14 -15.15 8.86
N LEU A 31 -14.96 -14.56 7.67
CA LEU A 31 -14.99 -15.29 6.39
C LEU A 31 -13.91 -16.37 6.32
N HIS A 32 -12.69 -16.01 6.74
CA HIS A 32 -11.57 -16.95 6.80
C HIS A 32 -11.84 -18.11 7.76
N ASP A 33 -12.24 -17.84 9.00
CA ASP A 33 -12.52 -18.87 10.02
C ASP A 33 -13.64 -19.81 9.56
N THR A 34 -14.70 -19.27 8.96
CA THR A 34 -15.81 -20.04 8.39
C THR A 34 -15.33 -20.97 7.29
N CYS A 35 -14.61 -20.44 6.29
CA CYS A 35 -14.16 -21.24 5.16
C CYS A 35 -13.05 -22.24 5.53
N VAL A 36 -12.22 -21.95 6.55
CA VAL A 36 -11.28 -22.93 7.12
C VAL A 36 -12.05 -24.08 7.77
N ALA A 37 -13.07 -23.77 8.57
CA ALA A 37 -13.90 -24.78 9.23
C ALA A 37 -14.66 -25.67 8.24
N GLU A 38 -15.21 -25.09 7.17
CA GLU A 38 -15.99 -25.83 6.16
C GLU A 38 -15.11 -26.72 5.28
N THR A 39 -13.96 -26.22 4.83
CA THR A 39 -13.12 -26.93 3.86
C THR A 39 -12.04 -27.80 4.52
N GLY A 40 -11.69 -27.48 5.77
CA GLY A 40 -10.58 -28.10 6.49
C GLY A 40 -9.23 -27.92 5.79
N VAL A 41 -9.08 -26.85 5.01
CA VAL A 41 -7.81 -26.44 4.38
C VAL A 41 -6.77 -26.16 5.47
N ALA A 42 -5.52 -26.45 5.18
CA ALA A 42 -4.43 -26.15 6.09
C ALA A 42 -3.98 -24.69 5.92
N GLU A 43 -3.71 -24.01 7.04
CA GLU A 43 -3.31 -22.60 7.03
C GLU A 43 -2.08 -22.32 6.16
N ASP A 44 -1.12 -23.23 6.14
CA ASP A 44 0.09 -23.09 5.35
C ASP A 44 -0.20 -23.03 3.84
N LEU A 45 -1.27 -23.67 3.37
CA LEU A 45 -1.70 -23.60 1.96
C LEU A 45 -2.33 -22.25 1.62
N ILE A 46 -3.15 -21.70 2.52
CA ILE A 46 -3.75 -20.36 2.38
C ILE A 46 -2.62 -19.31 2.34
N VAL A 47 -1.69 -19.42 3.28
CA VAL A 47 -0.51 -18.55 3.41
C VAL A 47 0.34 -18.59 2.15
N GLN A 48 0.55 -19.78 1.56
CA GLN A 48 1.24 -19.93 0.28
C GLN A 48 0.50 -19.18 -0.84
N ALA A 49 -0.81 -19.39 -0.98
CA ALA A 49 -1.61 -18.76 -2.04
C ALA A 49 -1.58 -17.23 -1.97
N ARG A 50 -1.71 -16.66 -0.76
CA ARG A 50 -1.62 -15.21 -0.52
C ARG A 50 -0.25 -14.62 -0.92
N THR A 51 0.79 -15.44 -0.98
CA THR A 51 2.16 -15.03 -1.32
C THR A 51 2.59 -15.47 -2.71
N GLY A 52 1.63 -15.83 -3.56
CA GLY A 52 1.86 -16.12 -4.98
C GLY A 52 2.29 -17.54 -5.28
N ASN A 53 2.44 -18.39 -4.27
CA ASN A 53 2.57 -19.82 -4.48
C ASN A 53 1.17 -20.45 -4.44
N PHE A 54 0.72 -21.03 -5.55
CA PHE A 54 -0.60 -21.65 -5.65
C PHE A 54 -0.47 -23.19 -5.71
N PRO A 55 -0.31 -23.90 -4.57
CA PRO A 55 -0.34 -25.35 -4.52
C PRO A 55 -1.62 -25.90 -5.14
N ASP A 56 -1.48 -27.00 -5.89
CA ASP A 56 -2.62 -27.73 -6.42
C ASP A 56 -3.20 -28.65 -5.32
N ASP A 57 -3.98 -28.05 -4.42
CA ASP A 57 -4.64 -28.76 -3.31
C ASP A 57 -6.17 -28.56 -3.37
N PRO A 58 -6.96 -29.65 -3.35
CA PRO A 58 -8.41 -29.55 -3.52
C PRO A 58 -9.11 -28.75 -2.41
N LYS A 59 -8.57 -28.75 -1.18
CA LYS A 59 -9.15 -27.97 -0.09
C LYS A 59 -8.84 -26.49 -0.23
N LEU A 60 -7.64 -26.14 -0.69
CA LEU A 60 -7.29 -24.75 -1.00
C LEU A 60 -8.18 -24.19 -2.12
N LYS A 61 -8.43 -24.97 -3.18
CA LYS A 61 -9.34 -24.58 -4.26
C LYS A 61 -10.75 -24.30 -3.74
N CYS A 62 -11.29 -25.23 -2.96
CA CYS A 62 -12.64 -25.05 -2.41
C CYS A 62 -12.69 -23.99 -1.30
N TYR A 63 -11.58 -23.68 -0.62
CA TYR A 63 -11.49 -22.53 0.28
C TYR A 63 -11.68 -21.21 -0.46
N MET A 64 -11.07 -21.06 -1.65
CA MET A 64 -11.26 -19.88 -2.50
C MET A 64 -12.70 -19.79 -3.02
N LEU A 65 -13.31 -20.93 -3.37
CA LEU A 65 -14.73 -20.97 -3.74
C LEU A 65 -15.61 -20.50 -2.58
N CYS A 66 -15.43 -21.06 -1.38
CA CYS A 66 -16.18 -20.66 -0.19
C CYS A 66 -16.11 -19.16 0.06
N LEU A 67 -14.92 -18.56 0.00
CA LEU A 67 -14.78 -17.11 0.18
C LEU A 67 -15.60 -16.31 -0.83
N LEU A 68 -15.59 -16.73 -2.11
CA LEU A 68 -16.36 -16.09 -3.17
C LEU A 68 -17.87 -16.28 -2.99
N GLU A 69 -18.31 -17.45 -2.53
CA GLU A 69 -19.73 -17.72 -2.25
C GLU A 69 -20.25 -16.87 -1.07
N GLN A 70 -19.45 -16.73 0.00
CA GLN A 70 -19.84 -15.94 1.17
C GLN A 70 -20.11 -14.46 0.84
N ILE A 71 -19.39 -13.91 -0.14
CA ILE A 71 -19.60 -12.54 -0.63
C ILE A 71 -20.52 -12.48 -1.86
N SER A 72 -21.12 -13.61 -2.27
CA SER A 72 -21.94 -13.74 -3.48
C SER A 72 -21.21 -13.33 -4.78
N GLY A 73 -19.88 -13.44 -4.80
CA GLY A 73 -19.03 -13.07 -5.92
C GLY A 73 -18.88 -14.16 -7.00
N ILE A 74 -19.53 -15.30 -6.82
CA ILE A 74 -19.57 -16.39 -7.80
C ILE A 74 -20.94 -17.09 -7.76
N ASP A 75 -21.47 -17.44 -8.93
CA ASP A 75 -22.71 -18.21 -9.10
C ASP A 75 -22.59 -19.20 -10.26
N ASP A 76 -22.92 -20.48 -10.02
CA ASP A 76 -22.79 -21.58 -10.99
C ASP A 76 -21.40 -21.61 -11.68
N GLY A 77 -20.36 -21.38 -10.87
CA GLY A 77 -18.97 -21.29 -11.32
C GLY A 77 -18.66 -20.06 -12.17
N ASN A 78 -19.50 -19.03 -12.21
CA ASN A 78 -19.26 -17.77 -12.93
C ASN A 78 -19.07 -16.62 -11.95
N ILE A 79 -17.98 -15.89 -12.11
CA ILE A 79 -17.64 -14.74 -11.27
C ILE A 79 -18.60 -13.59 -11.57
N ASP A 80 -19.23 -13.07 -10.53
CA ASP A 80 -19.95 -11.81 -10.59
C ASP A 80 -18.98 -10.65 -10.40
N VAL A 81 -18.45 -10.17 -11.53
CA VAL A 81 -17.46 -9.08 -11.58
C VAL A 81 -17.98 -7.83 -10.86
N GLU A 82 -19.26 -7.49 -10.98
CA GLU A 82 -19.79 -6.29 -10.35
C GLU A 82 -19.87 -6.44 -8.84
N THR A 83 -20.28 -7.62 -8.35
CA THR A 83 -20.25 -7.92 -6.92
C THR A 83 -18.82 -7.90 -6.36
N ILE A 84 -17.85 -8.48 -7.08
CA ILE A 84 -16.44 -8.44 -6.68
C ILE A 84 -15.94 -6.99 -6.59
N VAL A 85 -16.20 -6.15 -7.61
CA VAL A 85 -15.77 -4.74 -7.60
C VAL A 85 -16.43 -3.96 -6.46
N ALA A 86 -17.71 -4.22 -6.18
CA ALA A 86 -18.46 -3.51 -5.15
C ALA A 86 -17.99 -3.79 -3.72
N VAL A 87 -17.38 -4.95 -3.44
CA VAL A 87 -16.87 -5.30 -2.11
C VAL A 87 -15.40 -4.91 -1.90
N LEU A 88 -14.72 -4.42 -2.94
CA LEU A 88 -13.35 -3.96 -2.81
C LEU A 88 -13.28 -2.69 -1.94
N PRO A 89 -12.27 -2.57 -1.05
CA PRO A 89 -12.03 -1.32 -0.33
C PRO A 89 -11.79 -0.16 -1.30
N GLU A 90 -12.23 1.05 -0.94
CA GLU A 90 -12.08 2.26 -1.77
C GLU A 90 -10.62 2.56 -2.14
N HIS A 91 -9.68 2.26 -1.25
CA HIS A 91 -8.25 2.46 -1.50
C HIS A 91 -7.60 1.38 -2.40
N VAL A 92 -8.31 0.28 -2.69
CA VAL A 92 -7.82 -0.85 -3.53
C VAL A 92 -8.53 -0.90 -4.87
N VAL A 93 -9.79 -0.45 -4.94
CA VAL A 93 -10.66 -0.63 -6.11
C VAL A 93 -10.05 -0.08 -7.40
N GLY A 94 -9.32 1.05 -7.34
CA GLY A 94 -8.69 1.65 -8.52
C GLY A 94 -7.66 0.76 -9.21
N ASP A 95 -6.85 0.04 -8.44
CA ASP A 95 -5.82 -0.86 -8.97
C ASP A 95 -6.37 -2.24 -9.31
N ALA A 96 -7.35 -2.72 -8.53
CA ALA A 96 -7.90 -4.07 -8.65
C ALA A 96 -9.00 -4.19 -9.70
N GLU A 97 -9.85 -3.18 -9.89
CA GLU A 97 -10.98 -3.24 -10.83
C GLU A 97 -10.56 -3.57 -12.28
N PRO A 98 -9.53 -2.93 -12.87
CA PRO A 98 -9.09 -3.27 -14.23
C PRO A 98 -8.69 -4.75 -14.35
N VAL A 99 -8.05 -5.29 -13.31
CA VAL A 99 -7.59 -6.67 -13.25
C VAL A 99 -8.78 -7.63 -13.12
N VAL A 100 -9.68 -7.37 -12.18
CA VAL A 100 -10.90 -8.18 -11.97
C VAL A 100 -11.69 -8.28 -13.27
N ARG A 101 -11.90 -7.14 -13.96
CA ARG A 101 -12.60 -7.09 -15.25
C ARG A 101 -11.83 -7.82 -16.36
N SER A 102 -10.51 -7.70 -16.39
CA SER A 102 -9.68 -8.38 -17.41
C SER A 102 -9.65 -9.90 -17.25
N CYS A 103 -9.67 -10.40 -16.00
CA CYS A 103 -9.69 -11.81 -15.69
C CYS A 103 -11.08 -12.42 -15.93
N GLY A 104 -12.14 -11.70 -15.58
CA GLY A 104 -13.51 -12.21 -15.64
C GLY A 104 -13.65 -13.53 -14.89
N THR A 105 -14.17 -14.56 -15.56
CA THR A 105 -14.18 -15.94 -15.05
C THR A 105 -13.12 -16.77 -15.75
N VAL A 106 -12.20 -17.36 -14.99
CA VAL A 106 -11.23 -18.33 -15.53
C VAL A 106 -11.70 -19.74 -15.19
N LYS A 107 -12.32 -20.43 -16.16
CA LYS A 107 -12.91 -21.76 -15.95
C LYS A 107 -11.86 -22.82 -15.65
N GLY A 108 -12.12 -23.59 -14.59
CA GLY A 108 -11.38 -24.79 -14.21
C GLY A 108 -12.16 -26.08 -14.51
N SER A 109 -11.70 -27.20 -13.95
CA SER A 109 -12.37 -28.51 -14.08
C SER A 109 -13.70 -28.62 -13.34
N ASP A 110 -13.88 -27.82 -12.30
CA ASP A 110 -15.07 -27.71 -11.45
C ASP A 110 -15.13 -26.29 -10.85
N ASP A 111 -16.11 -26.02 -9.99
CA ASP A 111 -16.29 -24.68 -9.41
C ASP A 111 -15.15 -24.30 -8.45
N CYS A 112 -14.59 -25.26 -7.71
CA CYS A 112 -13.42 -25.03 -6.85
C CYS A 112 -12.19 -24.66 -7.70
N ASP A 113 -11.95 -25.39 -8.79
CA ASP A 113 -10.85 -25.08 -9.71
C ASP A 113 -11.11 -23.76 -10.45
N THR A 114 -12.35 -23.42 -10.78
CA THR A 114 -12.71 -22.12 -11.37
C THR A 114 -12.41 -20.95 -10.43
N ALA A 115 -12.81 -21.06 -9.15
CA ALA A 115 -12.47 -20.08 -8.12
C ALA A 115 -10.95 -19.93 -7.99
N PHE A 116 -10.21 -21.04 -8.01
CA PHE A 116 -8.76 -21.05 -7.90
C PHE A 116 -8.05 -20.42 -9.11
N GLN A 117 -8.42 -20.78 -10.34
CA GLN A 117 -7.80 -20.20 -11.53
C GLN A 117 -8.11 -18.71 -11.65
N THR A 118 -9.32 -18.29 -11.26
CA THR A 118 -9.70 -16.87 -11.25
C THR A 118 -8.88 -16.10 -10.21
N ASN A 119 -8.78 -16.59 -8.98
CA ASN A 119 -7.96 -15.97 -7.93
C ASN A 119 -6.48 -15.86 -8.35
N LYS A 120 -5.95 -16.90 -9.00
CA LYS A 120 -4.60 -16.89 -9.55
C LYS A 120 -4.43 -15.86 -10.67
N CYS A 121 -5.44 -15.65 -11.51
CA CYS A 121 -5.43 -14.58 -12.51
C CYS A 121 -5.37 -13.20 -11.86
N TRP A 122 -6.24 -12.95 -10.87
CA TRP A 122 -6.22 -11.68 -10.14
C TRP A 122 -4.86 -11.41 -9.49
N TYR A 123 -4.30 -12.40 -8.81
CA TYR A 123 -2.97 -12.26 -8.20
C TYR A 123 -1.89 -11.88 -9.23
N ASN A 124 -1.87 -12.52 -10.40
CA ASN A 124 -0.85 -12.25 -11.42
C ASN A 124 -1.11 -10.96 -12.22
N GLY A 125 -2.34 -10.48 -12.24
CA GLY A 125 -2.74 -9.28 -12.99
C GLY A 125 -2.63 -8.00 -12.17
N LEU A 126 -2.71 -8.10 -10.84
CA LEU A 126 -2.40 -6.97 -9.96
C LEU A 126 -0.94 -6.57 -10.17
N PRO A 127 -0.64 -5.26 -10.30
CA PRO A 127 0.74 -4.82 -10.32
C PRO A 127 1.42 -5.35 -9.06
N ASP A 128 2.61 -5.95 -9.21
CA ASP A 128 3.48 -6.18 -8.06
C ASP A 128 3.49 -4.87 -7.26
N ILE A 129 3.26 -4.93 -5.94
CA ILE A 129 3.48 -3.79 -5.07
C ILE A 129 4.95 -3.42 -5.30
N THR A 130 5.17 -2.43 -6.17
CA THR A 130 6.46 -2.26 -6.82
C THR A 130 7.49 -1.95 -5.76
N GLU A 131 8.70 -2.48 -5.99
CA GLU A 131 9.94 -2.49 -5.23
C GLU A 131 10.32 -1.24 -4.38
N SER A 132 9.55 -0.15 -4.39
CA SER A 132 9.76 1.07 -3.61
C SER A 132 9.87 0.85 -2.08
N GLU A 133 9.19 -0.15 -1.50
CA GLU A 133 9.40 -0.52 -0.09
C GLU A 133 10.59 -1.49 0.12
N ILE A 134 11.00 -2.21 -0.93
CA ILE A 134 12.03 -3.26 -0.90
C ILE A 134 13.43 -2.70 -1.22
N ILE A 135 13.50 -1.66 -2.05
CA ILE A 135 14.75 -1.04 -2.52
C ILE A 135 15.49 -0.33 -1.39
N ILE A 136 14.79 0.35 -0.46
CA ILE A 136 15.44 1.00 0.69
C ILE A 136 16.15 -0.04 1.57
N VAL A 137 15.53 -1.20 1.77
CA VAL A 137 16.10 -2.30 2.57
C VAL A 137 17.32 -2.91 1.86
N ASN A 138 17.25 -3.11 0.53
CA ASN A 138 18.35 -3.67 -0.26
C ASN A 138 19.52 -2.69 -0.49
N ILE A 139 19.27 -1.40 -0.70
CA ILE A 139 20.33 -0.37 -0.90
C ILE A 139 21.17 -0.18 0.37
N VAL A 140 20.53 -0.17 1.55
CA VAL A 140 21.24 -0.07 2.84
C VAL A 140 22.07 -1.33 3.10
N TRP A 141 21.57 -2.51 2.74
CA TRP A 141 22.28 -3.78 2.88
C TRP A 141 23.48 -3.93 1.94
N TYR A 142 23.38 -3.47 0.68
CA TYR A 142 24.44 -3.66 -0.31
C TYR A 142 25.59 -2.65 -0.17
N ARG A 143 25.38 -1.51 0.51
CA ARG A 143 26.39 -0.44 0.59
C ARG A 143 27.52 -0.66 1.61
N ASN A 144 27.36 -1.54 2.60
CA ASN A 144 28.40 -1.77 3.62
C ASN A 144 28.79 -3.24 3.72
N GLY A 145 29.32 -3.77 2.62
CA GLY A 145 29.85 -5.12 2.55
C GLY A 145 31.01 -5.35 3.53
N ASP A 146 30.71 -5.83 4.74
CA ASP A 146 31.54 -6.76 5.50
C ASP A 146 30.80 -7.30 6.73
N LYS A 147 30.47 -8.60 6.70
CA LYS A 147 30.30 -9.61 7.79
C LYS A 147 29.89 -9.19 9.22
N MET A 148 29.17 -8.09 9.46
CA MET A 148 28.86 -7.65 10.82
C MET A 148 27.54 -8.26 11.35
N SER A 149 27.69 -9.45 11.94
CA SER A 149 26.91 -10.04 13.05
C SER A 149 25.37 -10.16 12.93
N THR A 150 24.92 -11.42 12.83
CA THR A 150 23.57 -11.93 13.07
C THR A 150 22.84 -11.38 14.31
N LEU A 151 23.55 -10.75 15.25
CA LEU A 151 22.96 -10.05 16.40
C LEU A 151 22.17 -8.80 16.00
N ILE A 152 22.59 -8.07 14.97
CA ILE A 152 21.87 -6.88 14.48
C ILE A 152 20.56 -7.31 13.81
N TYR A 153 20.56 -8.45 13.11
CA TYR A 153 19.36 -9.04 12.51
C TYR A 153 18.31 -9.41 13.58
N GLY A 154 18.74 -10.01 14.69
CA GLY A 154 17.86 -10.28 15.84
C GLY A 154 17.34 -9.02 16.54
N LEU A 155 18.15 -7.95 16.56
CA LEU A 155 17.79 -6.68 17.20
C LEU A 155 16.81 -5.86 16.34
N VAL A 156 16.94 -5.91 15.02
CA VAL A 156 15.96 -5.37 14.06
C VAL A 156 14.64 -6.14 14.19
N ILE A 157 14.65 -7.47 14.24
CA ILE A 157 13.45 -8.28 14.48
C ILE A 157 12.81 -7.92 15.83
N ALA A 158 13.59 -7.70 16.89
CA ALA A 158 13.05 -7.27 18.19
C ALA A 158 12.45 -5.86 18.16
N ILE A 159 13.05 -4.92 17.43
CA ILE A 159 12.50 -3.57 17.21
C ILE A 159 11.21 -3.62 16.39
N PHE A 160 11.08 -4.56 15.44
CA PHE A 160 9.84 -4.76 14.66
C PHE A 160 8.76 -5.53 15.43
N LEU A 161 9.13 -6.48 16.31
CA LEU A 161 8.18 -7.22 17.17
C LEU A 161 7.68 -6.41 18.37
N PHE A 162 8.46 -5.43 18.84
CA PHE A 162 8.10 -4.57 19.98
C PHE A 162 7.88 -3.10 19.61
N GLY A 163 8.14 -2.71 18.35
CA GLY A 163 7.81 -1.41 17.81
C GLY A 163 6.32 -1.35 17.60
N LYS A 164 5.62 -0.65 18.50
CA LYS A 164 4.20 -0.35 18.34
C LYS A 164 3.93 0.15 16.92
N SER A 165 2.96 -0.48 16.28
CA SER A 165 2.33 -0.06 15.04
C SER A 165 2.01 1.43 15.06
N MET A 166 2.50 2.18 14.07
CA MET A 166 1.96 3.50 13.76
C MET A 166 0.61 3.25 13.07
N ALA A 167 -0.45 3.11 13.86
CA ALA A 167 -1.81 3.19 13.36
C ALA A 167 -2.12 4.68 13.18
N MET A 168 -2.38 5.11 11.94
CA MET A 168 -2.93 6.44 11.68
C MET A 168 -4.38 6.46 12.17
N SER A 169 -4.80 7.51 12.88
CA SER A 169 -6.20 7.59 13.35
C SER A 169 -7.16 7.78 12.19
N ASP A 170 -8.40 7.29 12.33
CA ASP A 170 -9.48 7.49 11.34
C ASP A 170 -9.65 8.98 10.99
N GLU A 171 -9.52 9.86 11.98
CA GLU A 171 -9.59 11.32 11.80
C GLU A 171 -8.50 11.86 10.86
N MET A 172 -7.29 11.31 10.94
CA MET A 172 -6.16 11.72 10.09
C MET A 172 -6.33 11.17 8.66
N GLN A 173 -6.98 10.02 8.50
CA GLN A 173 -7.33 9.45 7.19
C GLN A 173 -8.43 10.26 6.48
N GLU A 174 -9.48 10.66 7.20
CA GLU A 174 -10.53 11.52 6.62
C GLU A 174 -9.97 12.87 6.16
N MET A 175 -9.08 13.46 6.95
CA MET A 175 -8.40 14.69 6.58
C MET A 175 -7.53 14.51 5.34
N ALA A 176 -6.74 13.44 5.28
CA ALA A 176 -5.94 13.09 4.11
C ALA A 176 -6.78 12.98 2.84
N GLN A 177 -7.89 12.25 2.90
CA GLN A 177 -8.80 12.06 1.75
C GLN A 177 -9.45 13.37 1.31
N MET A 178 -9.85 14.22 2.27
CA MET A 178 -10.43 15.53 1.97
C MET A 178 -9.43 16.43 1.24
N LEU A 179 -8.19 16.50 1.72
CA LEU A 179 -7.10 17.28 1.11
C LEU A 179 -6.81 16.77 -0.30
N HIS A 180 -6.68 15.46 -0.46
CA HIS A 180 -6.45 14.81 -1.74
C HIS A 180 -7.57 15.16 -2.74
N ASN A 181 -8.83 14.90 -2.39
CA ASN A 181 -9.98 15.15 -3.26
C ASN A 181 -10.09 16.63 -3.68
N THR A 182 -9.87 17.54 -2.72
CA THR A 182 -9.88 18.98 -2.98
C THR A 182 -8.79 19.36 -3.98
N CYS A 183 -7.56 18.91 -3.75
CA CYS A 183 -6.43 19.29 -4.59
C CYS A 183 -6.43 18.61 -5.96
N VAL A 184 -6.96 17.40 -6.09
CA VAL A 184 -7.24 16.79 -7.40
C VAL A 184 -8.27 17.61 -8.17
N ALA A 185 -9.35 18.03 -7.53
CA ALA A 185 -10.39 18.83 -8.15
C ALA A 185 -9.88 20.22 -8.59
N GLU A 186 -9.06 20.88 -7.76
CA GLU A 186 -8.52 22.22 -8.06
C GLU A 186 -7.46 22.21 -9.16
N THR A 187 -6.57 21.22 -9.16
CA THR A 187 -5.43 21.19 -10.08
C THR A 187 -5.69 20.39 -11.35
N GLY A 188 -6.65 19.46 -11.29
CA GLY A 188 -6.94 18.50 -12.35
C GLY A 188 -5.76 17.59 -12.68
N VAL A 189 -4.87 17.35 -11.70
CA VAL A 189 -3.78 16.37 -11.79
C VAL A 189 -4.37 14.98 -12.05
N ALA A 190 -3.66 14.15 -12.81
CA ALA A 190 -4.08 12.79 -13.06
C ALA A 190 -3.66 11.89 -11.89
N GLU A 191 -4.55 11.00 -11.46
CA GLU A 191 -4.29 10.07 -10.35
C GLU A 191 -3.05 9.22 -10.56
N ASP A 192 -2.78 8.79 -11.80
CA ASP A 192 -1.61 7.97 -12.11
C ASP A 192 -0.29 8.71 -11.84
N LEU A 193 -0.27 10.05 -11.93
CA LEU A 193 0.90 10.85 -11.59
C LEU A 193 1.09 10.96 -10.07
N ILE A 194 0.00 11.02 -9.30
CA ILE A 194 0.07 11.01 -7.82
C ILE A 194 0.55 9.64 -7.34
N ILE A 195 0.02 8.55 -7.91
CA ILE A 195 0.43 7.16 -7.61
C ILE A 195 1.92 6.95 -7.93
N LYS A 196 2.40 7.44 -9.08
CA LYS A 196 3.83 7.42 -9.42
C LYS A 196 4.68 8.24 -8.44
N CYS A 197 4.18 9.41 -8.06
CA CYS A 197 4.85 10.23 -7.05
C CYS A 197 5.00 9.48 -5.73
N ARG A 198 3.97 8.74 -5.28
CA ARG A 198 4.03 7.89 -4.07
C ARG A 198 5.12 6.83 -4.13
N SER A 199 5.44 6.30 -5.31
CA SER A 199 6.51 5.32 -5.49
C SER A 199 7.89 5.94 -5.72
N GLY A 200 8.02 7.27 -5.62
CA GLY A 200 9.27 8.01 -5.81
C GLY A 200 9.54 8.43 -7.26
N ASP A 201 8.59 8.19 -8.18
CA ASP A 201 8.62 8.74 -9.52
C ASP A 201 8.01 10.15 -9.54
N PHE A 202 8.88 11.14 -9.35
CA PHE A 202 8.55 12.55 -9.53
C PHE A 202 8.58 12.91 -11.02
N THR A 203 7.50 12.57 -11.71
CA THR A 203 7.28 13.00 -13.09
C THR A 203 7.15 14.52 -13.12
N ASP A 204 7.87 15.18 -14.03
CA ASP A 204 7.88 16.64 -14.19
C ASP A 204 6.62 17.14 -14.90
N ASP A 205 5.51 17.16 -14.16
CA ASP A 205 4.19 17.60 -14.64
C ASP A 205 3.71 18.86 -13.87
N PRO A 206 3.29 19.93 -14.56
CA PRO A 206 2.90 21.18 -13.90
C PRO A 206 1.72 21.04 -12.95
N LYS A 207 0.79 20.11 -13.20
CA LYS A 207 -0.36 19.88 -12.31
C LYS A 207 0.05 19.10 -11.08
N LEU A 208 0.94 18.11 -11.20
CA LEU A 208 1.50 17.40 -10.04
C LEU A 208 2.27 18.35 -9.12
N LYS A 209 3.06 19.27 -9.67
CA LYS A 209 3.73 20.32 -8.89
C LYS A 209 2.74 21.19 -8.12
N CYS A 210 1.72 21.67 -8.81
CA CYS A 210 0.71 22.53 -8.18
C CYS A 210 -0.22 21.75 -7.23
N TYR A 211 -0.37 20.44 -7.39
CA TYR A 211 -1.07 19.58 -6.44
C TYR A 211 -0.34 19.59 -5.08
N MET A 212 0.98 19.47 -5.07
CA MET A 212 1.77 19.56 -3.83
C MET A 212 1.64 20.95 -3.17
N LEU A 213 1.68 22.01 -3.97
CA LEU A 213 1.43 23.37 -3.47
C LEU A 213 0.03 23.51 -2.87
N CYS A 214 -0.99 22.96 -3.53
CA CYS A 214 -2.36 22.94 -3.01
C CYS A 214 -2.42 22.28 -1.64
N LEU A 215 -1.81 21.10 -1.47
CA LEU A 215 -1.80 20.39 -0.17
C LEU A 215 -1.24 21.27 0.94
N LEU A 216 -0.13 21.98 0.70
CA LEU A 216 0.44 22.90 1.67
C LEU A 216 -0.46 24.10 1.96
N ASN A 217 -1.11 24.67 0.95
CA ASN A 217 -2.05 25.77 1.14
C ASN A 217 -3.27 25.37 1.98
N GLN A 218 -3.83 24.18 1.75
CA GLN A 218 -4.99 23.69 2.49
C GLN A 218 -4.71 23.57 4.00
N ILE A 219 -3.47 23.26 4.35
CA ILE A 219 -3.01 23.18 5.75
C ILE A 219 -2.32 24.47 6.23
N SER A 220 -2.35 25.54 5.43
CA SER A 220 -1.72 26.83 5.73
C SER A 220 -0.21 26.75 5.99
N ALA A 221 0.47 25.78 5.37
CA ALA A 221 1.92 25.55 5.49
C ALA A 221 2.74 26.18 4.35
N PHE A 222 2.16 27.10 3.60
CA PHE A 222 2.84 27.85 2.56
C PHE A 222 2.35 29.29 2.55
N ASP A 223 3.28 30.24 2.60
CA ASP A 223 2.99 31.67 2.56
C ASP A 223 4.17 32.44 1.95
N ASP A 224 3.89 33.52 1.20
CA ASP A 224 4.91 34.37 0.56
C ASP A 224 6.01 33.61 -0.21
N GLY A 225 5.64 32.51 -0.86
CA GLY A 225 6.55 31.67 -1.64
C GLY A 225 7.42 30.75 -0.78
N GLU A 226 7.18 30.65 0.52
CA GLU A 226 7.94 29.87 1.48
C GLU A 226 7.07 28.83 2.19
N ILE A 227 7.63 27.65 2.39
CA ILE A 227 7.04 26.58 3.19
C ILE A 227 7.25 26.91 4.67
N ASP A 228 6.15 27.00 5.41
CA ASP A 228 6.18 27.11 6.86
C ASP A 228 6.49 25.73 7.47
N VAL A 229 7.79 25.52 7.71
CA VAL A 229 8.31 24.29 8.32
C VAL A 229 7.76 24.09 9.73
N ASP A 230 7.49 25.15 10.48
CA ASP A 230 6.97 25.01 11.84
C ASP A 230 5.51 24.52 11.82
N THR A 231 4.70 25.02 10.88
CA THR A 231 3.34 24.48 10.64
C THR A 231 3.39 23.02 10.20
N LEU A 232 4.30 22.65 9.27
CA LEU A 232 4.47 21.25 8.89
C LEU A 232 4.85 20.36 10.07
N VAL A 233 5.80 20.79 10.91
CA VAL A 233 6.24 20.04 12.09
C VAL A 233 5.11 19.87 13.10
N ALA A 234 4.28 20.90 13.29
CA ALA A 234 3.13 20.84 14.20
C ALA A 234 2.04 19.85 13.77
N MET A 235 1.98 19.53 12.47
CA MET A 235 1.01 18.57 11.92
C MET A 235 1.54 17.14 11.84
N LEU A 236 2.83 16.93 12.11
CA LEU A 236 3.39 15.58 12.12
C LEU A 236 2.91 14.81 13.37
N PRO A 237 2.56 13.53 13.21
CA PRO A 237 2.41 12.61 14.33
C PRO A 237 3.68 12.55 15.19
N GLU A 238 3.51 12.42 16.51
CA GLU A 238 4.63 12.40 17.47
C GLU A 238 5.64 11.28 17.15
N GLU A 239 5.17 10.18 16.58
CA GLU A 239 5.95 8.99 16.23
C GLU A 239 7.00 9.26 15.15
N ILE A 240 6.72 10.18 14.22
CA ILE A 240 7.62 10.49 13.10
C ILE A 240 8.33 11.84 13.26
N LEU A 241 7.89 12.68 14.20
CA LEU A 241 8.40 14.03 14.44
C LEU A 241 9.93 14.05 14.55
N GLY A 242 10.50 13.16 15.37
CA GLY A 242 11.95 13.10 15.58
C GLY A 242 12.79 12.74 14.34
N LYS A 243 12.19 12.11 13.32
CA LYS A 243 12.86 11.77 12.05
C LYS A 243 12.57 12.82 10.97
N ALA A 244 11.35 13.33 10.92
CA ALA A 244 10.90 14.22 9.87
C ALA A 244 11.33 15.67 10.11
N GLU A 245 11.26 16.18 11.34
CA GLU A 245 11.62 17.56 11.65
C GLU A 245 13.05 17.95 11.20
N PRO A 246 14.11 17.14 11.47
CA PRO A 246 15.45 17.47 10.98
C PRO A 246 15.53 17.55 9.46
N VAL A 247 14.79 16.70 8.75
CA VAL A 247 14.75 16.69 7.29
C VAL A 247 14.07 17.95 6.78
N LEU A 248 12.86 18.26 7.27
CA LEU A 248 12.09 19.45 6.91
C LEU A 248 12.91 20.72 7.11
N ARG A 249 13.51 20.89 8.30
CA ARG A 249 14.34 22.05 8.63
C ARG A 249 15.61 22.14 7.77
N SER A 250 16.22 21.00 7.43
CA SER A 250 17.44 20.98 6.63
C SER A 250 17.22 21.25 5.14
N CYS A 251 16.00 21.05 4.65
CA CYS A 251 15.63 21.38 3.27
C CYS A 251 15.10 22.82 3.18
N GLY A 252 14.30 23.26 4.16
CA GLY A 252 13.65 24.56 4.13
C GLY A 252 12.81 24.73 2.87
N THR A 253 12.78 25.93 2.30
CA THR A 253 12.20 26.15 0.97
C THR A 253 13.30 26.19 -0.09
N ILE A 254 13.22 25.30 -1.08
CA ILE A 254 14.05 25.34 -2.28
C ILE A 254 13.30 26.15 -3.34
N LYS A 255 13.87 27.28 -3.77
CA LYS A 255 13.24 28.13 -4.79
C LYS A 255 13.36 27.51 -6.18
N GLY A 256 12.21 27.38 -6.84
CA GLY A 256 12.05 26.97 -8.22
C GLY A 256 11.74 28.15 -9.15
N THR A 257 11.20 27.87 -10.32
CA THR A 257 10.78 28.90 -11.30
C THR A 257 9.51 29.65 -10.89
N ASP A 258 8.66 29.00 -10.10
CA ASP A 258 7.43 29.52 -9.52
C ASP A 258 7.15 28.78 -8.19
N ASP A 259 6.04 29.09 -7.53
CA ASP A 259 5.68 28.49 -6.24
C ASP A 259 5.42 26.98 -6.34
N CYS A 260 4.77 26.51 -7.41
CA CYS A 260 4.54 25.08 -7.63
C CYS A 260 5.87 24.34 -7.80
N ASP A 261 6.79 24.89 -8.60
CA ASP A 261 8.13 24.33 -8.78
C ASP A 261 8.95 24.41 -7.49
N SER A 262 8.82 25.47 -6.69
CA SER A 262 9.52 25.59 -5.40
C SER A 262 9.10 24.48 -4.42
N VAL A 263 7.80 24.22 -4.31
CA VAL A 263 7.27 23.12 -3.49
C VAL A 263 7.74 21.77 -4.03
N TYR A 264 7.72 21.59 -5.35
CA TYR A 264 8.19 20.37 -5.99
C TYR A 264 9.68 20.07 -5.76
N GLN A 265 10.56 21.07 -5.92
CA GLN A 265 11.99 20.91 -5.64
C GLN A 265 12.22 20.62 -4.15
N THR A 266 11.45 21.26 -3.28
CA THR A 266 11.53 21.01 -1.83
C THR A 266 11.10 19.58 -1.49
N ASN A 267 10.01 19.10 -2.07
CA ASN A 267 9.53 17.73 -1.90
C ASN A 267 10.60 16.70 -2.33
N LYS A 268 11.30 16.93 -3.44
CA LYS A 268 12.43 16.07 -3.84
C LYS A 268 13.56 16.07 -2.81
N CYS A 269 13.87 17.21 -2.19
CA CYS A 269 14.85 17.25 -1.10
C CYS A 269 14.41 16.43 0.12
N TYR A 270 13.12 16.47 0.47
CA TYR A 270 12.58 15.62 1.53
C TYR A 270 12.83 14.15 1.19
N TYR A 271 12.43 13.73 -0.02
CA TYR A 271 12.57 12.35 -0.51
C TYR A 271 14.04 11.87 -0.57
N ASP A 272 14.94 12.72 -1.04
CA ASP A 272 16.36 12.39 -1.17
C ASP A 272 17.04 12.15 0.19
N LYS A 273 16.55 12.81 1.26
CA LYS A 273 17.11 12.69 2.62
C LYS A 273 16.42 11.62 3.45
N SER A 274 15.17 11.30 3.14
CA SER A 274 14.33 10.31 3.81
C SER A 274 13.16 10.00 2.88
N PRO A 275 12.51 8.83 2.91
CA PRO A 275 11.31 8.55 2.09
C PRO A 275 10.06 9.40 2.46
N LEU A 276 10.25 10.62 2.97
CA LEU A 276 9.23 11.63 3.22
C LEU A 276 8.88 12.32 1.89
N GLN A 277 7.59 12.43 1.61
CA GLN A 277 7.09 13.11 0.42
C GLN A 277 5.66 13.59 0.65
N MET A 278 5.24 14.58 -0.13
CA MET A 278 3.94 15.24 -0.03
C MET A 278 2.83 14.50 -0.81
N CYS A 279 3.17 13.47 -1.59
CA CYS A 279 2.19 12.71 -2.39
C CYS A 279 1.54 11.55 -1.64
N THR A 280 1.78 11.39 -0.34
CA THR A 280 1.31 10.24 0.45
C THR A 280 -0.19 10.26 0.77
N PHE A 281 -0.89 11.34 0.46
CA PHE A 281 -2.35 11.50 0.63
C PHE A 281 -3.10 10.95 -0.57
#